data_AF-A0A934YDX4-F1
#
_entry.id   AF-A0A934YDX4-F1
#
_cell.length_a   1.000
_cell.length_b   1.000
_cell.length_c   1.000
_cell.angle_alpha   90.00
_cell.angle_beta   90.00
_cell.angle_gamma   90.00
#
_symmetry.space_group_name_H-M   'P 1'
#
loop_
_entity.id
_entity.type
_entity.pdbx_description
1 polymer ?
#
loop_
_entity_poly.entity_id
_entity_poly.type
_entity_poly.pdbx_seq_one_letter_code
_entity_poly.pdbx_strand_id
1 'polypeptide(L)'
;MNKCLIFLIFLIPQMTYSQHYVNKIVPTAFWNINAFNIFEVDNQYWISGIFGDNKSTIITLDKSLDQYQFYSFDSFSFSYRPLTLFEDEKILYGKSRHLSKDLKLLMLNANFETEELCKVSTSGNFNFPSSSSTIDSGQNIYGSYNYDDGEYSKFGIFAATKYGSIIWNKAFDNNIKKSILWKILISKSKHLLCPYSVGYIGEIGAKARVLKIDSLGNEIWKSDIIPDVFNINSRISLVELSDLNIFFIYEKNVFLDPEFVNYKPYPPSFIWLDKYGKKTKETILKIDLKHDILISEMDAGKGDYFFVYGQVSSRVDQTTNLYGFITKYANNGDTIWSHTYRHPSYNQEDYFHYINDLIEEDNGDLTVLGSIAPIGGKNEVWVFRVNSEGCFGTDSCDQFTLADHDVILPDAIEISCYPNPTNGIVTLTGLAVSGTYTIHIYSIGGWLMDSYKERNPSNIDLGHLDSGVYVIQISDKKITYTLKVVKQ
;
A
#
# COMPACT_ATOMS: atom_id res chain seq x y z
N MET A 1 -26.66 62.10 14.14
CA MET A 1 -25.89 61.53 13.02
C MET A 1 -24.58 61.00 13.58
N ASN A 2 -24.11 59.86 13.07
CA ASN A 2 -22.86 59.15 13.37
C ASN A 2 -22.86 58.20 14.58
N LYS A 3 -23.35 56.98 14.31
CA LYS A 3 -22.88 55.74 14.94
C LYS A 3 -21.47 55.45 14.39
N CYS A 4 -20.44 55.43 15.24
CA CYS A 4 -19.15 54.81 14.90
C CYS A 4 -19.11 53.42 15.56
N LEU A 5 -19.36 52.42 14.73
CA LEU A 5 -19.15 51.01 15.04
C LEU A 5 -17.64 50.73 14.94
N ILE A 6 -16.98 50.51 16.07
CA ILE A 6 -15.58 50.06 16.08
C ILE A 6 -15.61 48.55 15.82
N PHE A 7 -15.32 48.16 14.57
CA PHE A 7 -14.98 46.78 14.23
C PHE A 7 -13.53 46.54 14.67
N LEU A 8 -13.35 45.89 15.81
CA LEU A 8 -12.07 45.30 16.20
C LEU A 8 -11.90 44.03 15.37
N ILE A 9 -11.26 44.17 14.22
CA ILE A 9 -10.79 43.03 13.42
C ILE A 9 -9.67 42.39 14.23
N PHE A 10 -9.95 41.24 14.83
CA PHE A 10 -8.93 40.30 15.28
C PHE A 10 -8.20 39.76 14.05
N LEU A 11 -7.19 40.50 13.58
CA LEU A 11 -6.12 39.94 12.76
C LEU A 11 -5.25 39.08 13.68
N ILE A 12 -5.74 37.87 14.00
CA ILE A 12 -4.87 36.81 14.50
C ILE A 12 -3.99 36.41 13.31
N PRO A 13 -2.66 36.39 13.44
CA PRO A 13 -1.78 36.16 12.31
C PRO A 13 -1.93 34.71 11.84
N GLN A 14 -2.38 34.52 10.60
CA GLN A 14 -2.28 33.24 9.87
C GLN A 14 -0.83 32.85 9.52
N MET A 15 0.17 33.37 10.26
CA MET A 15 1.60 33.17 9.96
C MET A 15 2.32 32.18 10.86
N THR A 16 1.62 31.38 11.67
CA THR A 16 2.26 30.34 12.51
C THR A 16 2.12 28.92 11.98
N TYR A 17 1.31 28.64 10.96
CA TYR A 17 1.11 27.25 10.48
C TYR A 17 2.22 26.72 9.57
N SER A 18 3.04 27.58 8.98
CA SER A 18 4.11 27.16 8.06
C SER A 18 5.29 26.45 8.77
N GLN A 19 5.47 26.62 10.08
CA GLN A 19 6.61 26.03 10.82
C GLN A 19 6.41 24.56 11.23
N HIS A 20 5.20 23.99 11.06
CA HIS A 20 4.88 22.64 11.53
C HIS A 20 5.05 21.53 10.48
N TYR A 21 5.19 21.89 9.20
CA TYR A 21 5.31 20.95 8.09
C TYR A 21 6.79 20.71 7.77
N VAL A 22 7.37 19.82 8.55
CA VAL A 22 8.78 19.46 8.49
C VAL A 22 9.01 18.42 7.39
N ASN A 23 10.12 18.54 6.66
CA ASN A 23 10.58 17.56 5.67
C ASN A 23 12.09 17.37 5.87
N LYS A 24 12.52 16.21 6.37
CA LYS A 24 13.90 16.00 6.81
C LYS A 24 14.44 14.63 6.46
N ILE A 25 15.74 14.62 6.20
CA ILE A 25 16.55 13.42 6.22
C ILE A 25 17.15 13.25 7.61
N VAL A 26 17.02 12.05 8.19
CA VAL A 26 17.73 11.68 9.41
C VAL A 26 19.13 11.23 9.01
N PRO A 27 20.20 11.95 9.39
CA PRO A 27 21.55 11.62 8.96
C PRO A 27 22.01 10.25 9.48
N THR A 28 22.36 9.34 8.56
CA THR A 28 22.83 7.99 8.90
C THR A 28 24.32 7.83 8.56
N ALA A 29 25.22 8.60 9.16
CA ALA A 29 26.62 8.72 8.69
C ALA A 29 27.43 7.41 8.60
N PHE A 30 26.96 6.30 9.18
CA PHE A 30 27.77 5.10 9.40
C PHE A 30 27.37 3.89 8.57
N TRP A 31 26.09 3.69 8.19
CA TRP A 31 25.63 2.51 7.43
C TRP A 31 24.33 2.74 6.66
N ASN A 32 24.08 1.89 5.65
CA ASN A 32 22.77 1.75 5.01
C ASN A 32 21.71 1.34 6.02
N ILE A 33 20.53 1.93 6.01
CA ILE A 33 19.42 1.48 6.85
C ILE A 33 18.19 1.12 6.01
N ASN A 34 17.57 0.01 6.36
CA ASN A 34 16.22 -0.32 5.94
C ASN A 34 15.27 0.02 7.10
N ALA A 35 14.73 1.24 7.08
CA ALA A 35 13.70 1.67 8.04
C ALA A 35 12.34 1.17 7.57
N PHE A 36 11.51 0.66 8.47
CA PHE A 36 10.27 -0.02 8.05
C PHE A 36 9.02 0.33 8.87
N ASN A 37 9.13 0.84 10.10
CA ASN A 37 7.97 1.36 10.84
C ASN A 37 8.28 2.65 11.57
N ILE A 38 7.22 3.45 11.79
CA ILE A 38 7.24 4.60 12.67
C ILE A 38 6.13 4.46 13.72
N PHE A 39 6.45 4.79 14.97
CA PHE A 39 5.54 4.76 16.10
C PHE A 39 5.56 6.10 16.82
N GLU A 40 4.43 6.49 17.40
CA GLU A 40 4.40 7.56 18.39
C GLU A 40 4.52 6.97 19.79
N VAL A 41 5.54 7.41 20.54
CA VAL A 41 5.87 6.92 21.89
C VAL A 41 6.31 8.09 22.73
N ASP A 42 5.68 8.33 23.89
CA ASP A 42 6.07 9.35 24.86
C ASP A 42 6.29 10.76 24.23
N ASN A 43 5.39 11.18 23.33
CA ASN A 43 5.47 12.43 22.57
C ASN A 43 6.76 12.56 21.71
N GLN A 44 7.27 11.43 21.23
CA GLN A 44 8.38 11.32 20.28
C GLN A 44 7.99 10.33 19.17
N TYR A 45 8.72 10.36 18.06
CA TYR A 45 8.63 9.32 17.05
C TYR A 45 9.74 8.30 17.22
N TRP A 46 9.39 7.03 17.13
CA TRP A 46 10.34 5.93 17.16
C TRP A 46 10.29 5.21 15.82
N ILE A 47 11.43 5.13 15.15
CA ILE A 47 11.57 4.43 13.87
C ILE A 47 12.33 3.13 14.11
N SER A 48 11.78 2.01 13.69
CA SER A 48 12.50 0.74 13.68
C SER A 48 13.11 0.45 12.31
N GLY A 49 14.32 -0.08 12.32
CA GLY A 49 15.05 -0.43 11.11
C GLY A 49 16.10 -1.52 11.32
N ILE A 50 16.73 -1.92 10.24
CA ILE A 50 17.92 -2.79 10.24
C ILE A 50 18.99 -2.14 9.38
N PHE A 51 20.19 -1.95 9.94
CA PHE A 51 21.36 -1.49 9.21
C PHE A 51 21.91 -2.56 8.27
N GLY A 52 22.67 -2.16 7.24
CA GLY A 52 23.23 -3.04 6.21
C GLY A 52 24.25 -4.05 6.74
N ASP A 53 24.82 -3.83 7.92
CA ASP A 53 25.62 -4.81 8.65
C ASP A 53 24.76 -5.80 9.48
N ASN A 54 23.46 -5.77 9.23
CA ASN A 54 22.40 -6.52 9.88
C ASN A 54 22.08 -6.08 11.31
N LYS A 55 22.53 -4.93 11.83
CA LYS A 55 22.15 -4.52 13.20
C LYS A 55 20.73 -3.97 13.24
N SER A 56 19.89 -4.49 14.12
CA SER A 56 18.56 -3.90 14.33
C SER A 56 18.72 -2.57 15.07
N THR A 57 17.86 -1.60 14.81
CA THR A 57 17.97 -0.28 15.42
C THR A 57 16.62 0.34 15.71
N ILE A 58 16.58 1.15 16.77
CA ILE A 58 15.52 2.13 17.02
C ILE A 58 16.14 3.51 16.90
N ILE A 59 15.51 4.37 16.11
CA ILE A 59 15.83 5.80 16.03
C ILE A 59 14.73 6.54 16.77
N THR A 60 15.08 7.32 17.78
CA THR A 60 14.14 8.24 18.43
C THR A 60 14.26 9.60 17.79
N LEU A 61 13.14 10.30 17.62
CA LEU A 61 13.06 11.65 17.08
C LEU A 61 12.09 12.48 17.91
N ASP A 62 12.44 13.73 18.19
CA ASP A 62 11.49 14.70 18.74
C ASP A 62 10.41 15.10 17.71
N LYS A 63 9.31 15.70 18.18
CA LYS A 63 8.21 16.11 17.31
C LYS A 63 8.59 17.24 16.33
N SER A 64 9.71 17.94 16.51
CA SER A 64 10.22 18.87 15.49
C SER A 64 11.15 18.20 14.47
N LEU A 65 11.50 16.92 14.71
CA LEU A 65 12.43 16.12 13.91
C LEU A 65 13.85 16.73 13.87
N ASP A 66 14.23 17.57 14.83
CA ASP A 66 15.56 18.20 14.92
C ASP A 66 16.53 17.37 15.75
N GLN A 67 16.02 16.71 16.78
CA GLN A 67 16.82 15.89 17.68
C GLN A 67 16.54 14.43 17.41
N TYR A 68 17.59 13.65 17.25
CA TYR A 68 17.49 12.21 17.06
C TYR A 68 18.59 11.45 17.81
N GLN A 69 18.29 10.22 18.22
CA GLN A 69 19.25 9.30 18.81
C GLN A 69 19.08 7.89 18.24
N PHE A 70 20.20 7.18 18.07
CA PHE A 70 20.24 5.82 17.55
C PHE A 70 20.54 4.83 18.68
N TYR A 71 19.77 3.75 18.73
CA TYR A 71 19.99 2.61 19.62
C TYR A 71 20.12 1.35 18.78
N SER A 72 21.17 0.57 18.99
CA SER A 72 21.50 -0.61 18.17
C SER A 72 21.42 -1.90 18.97
N PHE A 73 20.89 -2.95 18.33
CA PHE A 73 20.67 -4.27 18.90
C PHE A 73 21.35 -5.34 18.03
N ASP A 74 22.63 -5.57 18.29
CA ASP A 74 23.50 -6.37 17.42
C ASP A 74 23.12 -7.85 17.38
N SER A 75 22.81 -8.44 18.53
CA SER A 75 22.51 -9.87 18.68
C SER A 75 21.04 -10.24 18.42
N PHE A 76 20.17 -9.25 18.21
CA PHE A 76 18.72 -9.45 18.12
C PHE A 76 18.17 -8.91 16.81
N SER A 77 17.58 -9.78 16.00
CA SER A 77 16.90 -9.43 14.75
C SER A 77 15.45 -9.07 15.02
N PHE A 78 15.06 -7.85 14.68
CA PHE A 78 13.68 -7.42 14.76
C PHE A 78 12.77 -8.22 13.81
N SER A 79 11.52 -8.40 14.23
CA SER A 79 10.42 -8.72 13.32
C SER A 79 10.05 -7.51 12.46
N TYR A 80 9.17 -7.68 11.48
CA TYR A 80 8.77 -6.58 10.60
C TYR A 80 8.00 -5.47 11.34
N ARG A 81 7.25 -5.81 12.40
CA ARG A 81 6.67 -4.86 13.37
C ARG A 81 7.08 -5.28 14.78
N PRO A 82 8.28 -4.83 15.25
CA PRO A 82 8.90 -5.38 16.44
C PRO A 82 8.38 -4.78 17.73
N LEU A 83 7.84 -3.56 17.70
CA LEU A 83 7.45 -2.84 18.90
C LEU A 83 5.96 -3.07 19.21
N THR A 84 5.69 -3.53 20.43
CA THR A 84 4.35 -3.51 21.03
C THR A 84 4.37 -2.59 22.24
N LEU A 85 3.43 -1.65 22.28
CA LEU A 85 3.32 -0.63 23.33
C LEU A 85 2.21 -1.00 24.32
N PHE A 86 2.50 -0.92 25.61
CA PHE A 86 1.60 -1.28 26.71
C PHE A 86 1.66 -0.24 27.83
N GLU A 87 0.73 0.72 27.89
CA GLU A 87 0.80 1.80 28.89
C GLU A 87 2.21 2.41 28.90
N ASP A 88 3.02 2.14 29.93
CA ASP A 88 4.41 2.60 30.06
C ASP A 88 5.48 1.60 29.55
N GLU A 89 5.11 0.33 29.34
CA GLU A 89 5.98 -0.77 28.92
C GLU A 89 6.16 -0.82 27.39
N LYS A 90 7.41 -1.07 26.96
CA LYS A 90 7.78 -1.25 25.56
C LYS A 90 8.33 -2.65 25.38
N ILE A 91 7.73 -3.45 24.50
CA ILE A 91 8.13 -4.84 24.28
C ILE A 91 8.57 -5.03 22.83
N LEU A 92 9.77 -5.58 22.66
CA LEU A 92 10.36 -5.93 21.38
C LEU A 92 10.13 -7.40 21.06
N TYR A 93 9.73 -7.68 19.82
CA TYR A 93 9.57 -9.01 19.28
C TYR A 93 10.51 -9.27 18.10
N GLY A 94 11.18 -10.42 18.16
CA GLY A 94 12.24 -10.74 17.22
C GLY A 94 12.86 -12.10 17.51
N LYS A 95 14.11 -12.29 17.07
CA LYS A 95 14.88 -13.51 17.32
C LYS A 95 16.36 -13.24 17.51
N SER A 96 17.09 -14.18 18.13
CA SER A 96 18.55 -14.14 18.09
C SER A 96 19.05 -14.27 16.64
N ARG A 97 20.04 -13.44 16.29
CA ARG A 97 20.69 -13.45 14.98
C ARG A 97 21.61 -14.65 14.77
N HIS A 98 22.09 -15.23 15.87
CA HIS A 98 23.10 -16.30 15.85
C HIS A 98 22.50 -17.71 15.86
N LEU A 99 21.18 -17.82 16.02
CA LEU A 99 20.48 -19.10 16.18
C LEU A 99 19.41 -19.28 15.10
N SER A 100 19.35 -20.48 14.52
CA SER A 100 18.34 -20.83 13.51
C SER A 100 16.91 -20.77 14.09
N LYS A 101 16.76 -21.05 15.38
CA LYS A 101 15.51 -21.00 16.13
C LYS A 101 15.72 -20.37 17.51
N ASP A 102 15.20 -19.17 17.72
CA ASP A 102 15.25 -18.47 19.02
C ASP A 102 14.36 -17.23 19.01
N LEU A 103 13.04 -17.41 18.84
CA LEU A 103 12.08 -16.31 18.90
C LEU A 103 11.96 -15.81 20.35
N LYS A 104 11.96 -14.49 20.54
CA LYS A 104 11.88 -13.89 21.88
C LYS A 104 11.01 -12.65 21.94
N LEU A 105 10.45 -12.45 23.13
CA LEU A 105 9.97 -11.16 23.59
C LEU A 105 10.99 -10.57 24.55
N LEU A 106 11.35 -9.30 24.35
CA LEU A 106 12.26 -8.56 25.20
C LEU A 106 11.54 -7.32 25.74
N MET A 107 11.61 -7.06 27.04
CA MET A 107 11.21 -5.76 27.59
C MET A 107 12.31 -4.74 27.31
N LEU A 108 11.92 -3.53 26.90
CA LEU A 108 12.82 -2.41 26.65
C LEU A 108 12.64 -1.36 27.74
N ASN A 109 13.72 -1.07 28.48
CA ASN A 109 13.69 -0.06 29.53
C ASN A 109 13.90 1.36 28.98
N ALA A 110 13.80 2.39 29.83
CA ALA A 110 13.98 3.78 29.44
C ALA A 110 15.37 4.14 28.90
N ASN A 111 16.39 3.30 29.17
CA ASN A 111 17.75 3.45 28.65
C ASN A 111 18.01 2.62 27.38
N PHE A 112 16.95 2.03 26.79
CA PHE A 112 17.02 1.14 25.62
C PHE A 112 17.80 -0.16 25.86
N GLU A 113 17.96 -0.58 27.11
CA GLU A 113 18.49 -1.90 27.44
C GLU A 113 17.35 -2.92 27.43
N THR A 114 17.69 -4.15 27.04
CA THR A 114 16.71 -5.22 26.87
C THR A 114 16.81 -6.28 27.96
N GLU A 115 15.67 -6.67 28.52
CA GLU A 115 15.53 -7.85 29.38
C GLU A 115 14.72 -8.94 28.66
N GLU A 116 15.18 -10.18 28.68
CA GLU A 116 14.41 -11.29 28.07
C GLU A 116 13.18 -11.60 28.91
N LEU A 117 11.99 -11.42 28.32
CA LEU A 117 10.72 -11.81 28.95
C LEU A 117 10.47 -13.30 28.77
N CYS A 118 10.54 -13.77 27.53
CA CYS A 118 10.31 -15.17 27.23
C CYS A 118 10.81 -15.60 25.86
N LYS A 119 10.94 -16.92 25.69
CA LYS A 119 11.18 -17.58 24.41
C LYS A 119 9.91 -18.22 23.89
N VAL A 120 9.69 -18.11 22.58
CA VAL A 120 8.58 -18.76 21.88
C VAL A 120 9.10 -20.01 21.18
N SER A 121 8.71 -21.17 21.71
CA SER A 121 9.08 -22.47 21.14
C SER A 121 8.35 -22.71 19.82
N THR A 122 9.07 -23.17 18.80
CA THR A 122 8.47 -23.56 17.51
C THR A 122 8.88 -24.97 17.13
N SER A 123 8.04 -25.62 16.32
CA SER A 123 8.40 -26.82 15.57
C SER A 123 9.48 -26.50 14.52
N GLY A 124 10.03 -27.54 13.89
CA GLY A 124 11.02 -27.40 12.84
C GLY A 124 12.41 -26.93 13.32
N ASN A 125 13.27 -26.65 12.33
CA ASN A 125 14.70 -26.35 12.54
C ASN A 125 15.03 -24.86 12.33
N PHE A 126 14.12 -24.12 11.70
CA PHE A 126 14.26 -22.69 11.45
C PHE A 126 12.95 -21.97 11.78
N ASN A 127 13.06 -20.74 12.25
CA ASN A 127 11.92 -19.84 12.37
C ASN A 127 12.28 -18.38 12.08
N PHE A 128 11.27 -17.59 11.75
CA PHE A 128 11.41 -16.17 11.55
C PHE A 128 10.17 -15.42 12.08
N PRO A 129 10.34 -14.38 12.91
CA PRO A 129 9.23 -13.63 13.45
C PRO A 129 8.62 -12.72 12.38
N SER A 130 7.29 -12.60 12.35
CA SER A 130 6.59 -11.71 11.41
C SER A 130 6.22 -10.38 12.06
N SER A 131 5.35 -10.40 13.06
CA SER A 131 4.87 -9.18 13.73
C SER A 131 4.34 -9.49 15.13
N SER A 132 4.27 -8.48 16.00
CA SER A 132 3.54 -8.53 17.27
C SER A 132 2.55 -7.39 17.41
N SER A 133 1.50 -7.60 18.22
CA SER A 133 0.51 -6.59 18.56
C SER A 133 -0.20 -6.92 19.88
N THR A 134 -1.10 -6.05 20.33
CA THR A 134 -1.91 -6.23 21.54
C THR A 134 -3.34 -5.75 21.35
N ILE A 135 -4.27 -6.36 22.10
CA ILE A 135 -5.69 -5.96 22.14
C ILE A 135 -5.87 -5.00 23.32
N ASP A 136 -6.29 -3.76 23.05
CA ASP A 136 -6.75 -2.73 24.01
C ASP A 136 -5.94 -2.60 25.30
N SER A 137 -4.72 -2.04 25.26
CA SER A 137 -3.82 -1.92 26.44
C SER A 137 -3.67 -3.22 27.24
N GLY A 138 -3.96 -4.36 26.60
CA GLY A 138 -4.27 -5.60 27.29
C GLY A 138 -3.06 -6.20 27.98
N GLN A 139 -3.28 -7.18 28.85
CA GLN A 139 -2.20 -7.90 29.52
C GLN A 139 -1.45 -8.87 28.60
N ASN A 140 -1.90 -9.02 27.34
CA ASN A 140 -1.44 -10.06 26.42
C ASN A 140 -0.80 -9.47 25.17
N ILE A 141 0.28 -10.10 24.76
CA ILE A 141 1.00 -9.90 23.50
C ILE A 141 0.59 -11.03 22.56
N TYR A 142 0.26 -10.67 21.33
CA TYR A 142 0.03 -11.62 20.26
C TYR A 142 1.13 -11.48 19.23
N GLY A 143 1.78 -12.58 18.87
CA GLY A 143 2.82 -12.57 17.86
C GLY A 143 2.67 -13.69 16.85
N SER A 144 3.18 -13.46 15.65
CA SER A 144 3.20 -14.44 14.57
C SER A 144 4.61 -14.74 14.12
N TYR A 145 4.80 -15.95 13.60
CA TYR A 145 6.07 -16.39 13.05
C TYR A 145 5.85 -17.36 11.90
N ASN A 146 6.86 -17.47 11.04
CA ASN A 146 6.99 -18.53 10.05
C ASN A 146 8.06 -19.52 10.51
N TYR A 147 7.94 -20.80 10.14
CA TYR A 147 8.89 -21.85 10.50
C TYR A 147 8.98 -22.93 9.42
N ASP A 148 10.15 -23.54 9.33
CA ASP A 148 10.43 -24.61 8.37
C ASP A 148 10.65 -25.94 9.10
N ASP A 149 9.90 -26.96 8.68
CA ASP A 149 9.92 -28.32 9.21
C ASP A 149 10.42 -29.32 8.16
N GLY A 150 11.51 -28.95 7.48
CA GLY A 150 12.10 -29.72 6.39
C GLY A 150 11.40 -29.45 5.05
N GLU A 151 10.43 -30.29 4.68
CA GLU A 151 9.71 -30.18 3.39
C GLU A 151 8.61 -29.11 3.40
N TYR A 152 8.21 -28.67 4.60
CA TYR A 152 7.08 -27.76 4.81
C TYR A 152 7.55 -26.45 5.42
N SER A 153 6.93 -25.35 4.98
CA SER A 153 7.10 -24.04 5.59
C SER A 153 5.72 -23.55 6.00
N LYS A 154 5.55 -23.21 7.28
CA LYS A 154 4.24 -22.94 7.89
C LYS A 154 4.32 -21.69 8.75
N PHE A 155 3.17 -21.20 9.20
CA PHE A 155 3.12 -20.14 10.20
C PHE A 155 2.51 -20.63 11.52
N GLY A 156 2.86 -19.93 12.58
CA GLY A 156 2.24 -20.06 13.90
C GLY A 156 1.91 -18.70 14.47
N ILE A 157 0.99 -18.71 15.43
CA ILE A 157 0.58 -17.55 16.20
C ILE A 157 0.65 -17.96 17.67
N PHE A 158 1.09 -17.05 18.52
CA PHE A 158 1.11 -17.26 19.97
C PHE A 158 0.48 -16.08 20.69
N ALA A 159 0.07 -16.34 21.92
CA ALA A 159 -0.21 -15.32 22.91
C ALA A 159 0.70 -15.51 24.12
N ALA A 160 1.21 -14.41 24.65
CA ALA A 160 1.98 -14.36 25.89
C ALA A 160 1.43 -13.28 26.80
N THR A 161 1.60 -13.41 28.11
CA THR A 161 1.36 -12.30 29.03
C THR A 161 2.49 -11.26 28.90
N LYS A 162 2.24 -10.03 29.35
CA LYS A 162 3.26 -8.98 29.43
C LYS A 162 4.45 -9.34 30.34
N TYR A 163 4.25 -10.30 31.24
CA TYR A 163 5.29 -10.87 32.11
C TYR A 163 6.04 -12.06 31.50
N GLY A 164 5.82 -12.38 30.22
CA GLY A 164 6.55 -13.44 29.52
C GLY A 164 6.00 -14.87 29.69
N SER A 165 4.78 -15.04 30.20
CA SER A 165 4.18 -16.39 30.25
C SER A 165 3.45 -16.72 28.96
N ILE A 166 3.84 -17.78 28.25
CA ILE A 166 3.11 -18.24 27.05
C ILE A 166 1.74 -18.80 27.46
N ILE A 167 0.67 -18.21 26.94
CA ILE A 167 -0.72 -18.63 27.18
C ILE A 167 -1.09 -19.76 26.22
N TRP A 168 -0.80 -19.55 24.94
CA TRP A 168 -0.98 -20.56 23.90
C TRP A 168 -0.03 -20.29 22.74
N ASN A 169 0.27 -21.34 21.99
CA ASN A 169 1.03 -21.26 20.74
C ASN A 169 0.49 -22.30 19.76
N LYS A 170 -0.01 -21.88 18.61
CA LYS A 170 -0.76 -22.71 17.67
C LYS A 170 -0.27 -22.49 16.24
N ALA A 171 -0.11 -23.58 15.50
CA ALA A 171 -0.03 -23.55 14.05
C ALA A 171 -1.45 -23.70 13.47
N PHE A 172 -1.67 -23.13 12.29
CA PHE A 172 -2.99 -23.13 11.63
C PHE A 172 -2.90 -23.78 10.25
N ASP A 173 -4.06 -24.26 9.82
CA ASP A 173 -4.30 -25.01 8.58
C ASP A 173 -3.52 -26.34 8.46
N ASN A 174 -4.29 -27.40 8.22
CA ASN A 174 -3.75 -28.72 7.90
C ASN A 174 -3.60 -28.87 6.37
N ASN A 175 -2.69 -29.73 5.92
CA ASN A 175 -2.41 -30.02 4.49
C ASN A 175 -1.75 -28.89 3.67
N ILE A 176 -1.03 -27.99 4.34
CA ILE A 176 -0.23 -26.95 3.69
C ILE A 176 1.14 -27.51 3.28
N LYS A 177 1.56 -27.23 2.04
CA LYS A 177 2.95 -27.38 1.61
C LYS A 177 3.79 -26.20 2.09
N LYS A 178 3.33 -24.98 1.76
CA LYS A 178 3.98 -23.74 2.17
C LYS A 178 2.94 -22.68 2.55
N SER A 179 3.15 -21.97 3.65
CA SER A 179 2.39 -20.76 3.99
C SER A 179 3.26 -19.70 4.63
N ILE A 180 2.92 -18.44 4.37
CA ILE A 180 3.60 -17.29 4.94
C ILE A 180 2.55 -16.32 5.49
N LEU A 181 2.60 -16.08 6.80
CA LEU A 181 1.82 -15.03 7.45
C LEU A 181 2.68 -13.76 7.55
N TRP A 182 2.14 -12.67 7.03
CA TRP A 182 2.85 -11.39 6.89
C TRP A 182 2.73 -10.48 8.10
N LYS A 183 1.50 -10.22 8.57
CA LYS A 183 1.24 -9.47 9.81
C LYS A 183 0.05 -10.03 10.57
N ILE A 184 -0.06 -9.67 11.85
CA ILE A 184 -1.30 -9.73 12.61
C ILE A 184 -1.86 -8.31 12.67
N LEU A 185 -3.13 -8.16 12.33
CA LEU A 185 -3.90 -6.94 12.59
C LEU A 185 -4.90 -7.21 13.72
N ILE A 186 -4.97 -6.32 14.70
CA ILE A 186 -6.03 -6.37 15.71
C ILE A 186 -7.25 -5.65 15.16
N SER A 187 -8.34 -6.39 15.00
CA SER A 187 -9.61 -5.84 14.57
C SER A 187 -10.26 -4.98 15.65
N LYS A 188 -11.11 -4.03 15.23
CA LYS A 188 -12.03 -3.26 16.07
C LYS A 188 -12.92 -4.14 16.93
N SER A 189 -13.19 -5.36 16.46
CA SER A 189 -13.92 -6.40 17.21
C SER A 189 -13.07 -7.17 18.22
N LYS A 190 -11.82 -6.77 18.48
CA LYS A 190 -10.88 -7.40 19.42
C LYS A 190 -10.49 -8.84 19.07
N HIS A 191 -10.47 -9.14 17.78
CA HIS A 191 -9.99 -10.39 17.21
C HIS A 191 -8.74 -10.15 16.39
N LEU A 192 -7.96 -11.20 16.13
CA LEU A 192 -6.79 -11.12 15.28
C LEU A 192 -7.19 -11.46 13.84
N LEU A 193 -6.80 -10.60 12.91
CA LEU A 193 -6.88 -10.82 11.47
C LEU A 193 -5.49 -11.14 10.94
N CYS A 194 -5.38 -12.28 10.29
CA CYS A 194 -4.11 -12.89 9.90
C CYS A 194 -4.13 -13.15 8.38
N PRO A 195 -3.67 -12.21 7.55
CA PRO A 195 -3.46 -12.45 6.12
C PRO A 195 -2.27 -13.37 5.89
N TYR A 196 -2.46 -14.39 5.06
CA TYR A 196 -1.39 -15.33 4.70
C TYR A 196 -1.53 -15.84 3.27
N SER A 197 -0.37 -16.07 2.66
CA SER A 197 -0.26 -16.79 1.40
C SER A 197 -0.15 -18.28 1.70
N VAL A 198 -0.69 -19.12 0.83
CA VAL A 198 -0.74 -20.56 1.00
C VAL A 198 -0.59 -21.31 -0.31
N GLY A 199 0.19 -22.38 -0.28
CA GLY A 199 0.31 -23.39 -1.33
C GLY A 199 0.02 -24.77 -0.74
N TYR A 200 -0.85 -25.53 -1.40
CA TYR A 200 -1.31 -26.84 -0.94
C TYR A 200 -0.49 -27.97 -1.56
N ILE A 201 -0.46 -29.12 -0.88
CA ILE A 201 0.22 -30.32 -1.37
C ILE A 201 -0.51 -30.81 -2.64
N GLY A 202 0.24 -31.06 -3.71
CA GLY A 202 -0.31 -31.55 -4.98
C GLY A 202 -0.96 -30.50 -5.87
N GLU A 203 -0.97 -29.22 -5.45
CA GLU A 203 -1.51 -28.12 -6.23
C GLU A 203 -0.39 -27.19 -6.73
N ILE A 204 -0.61 -26.58 -7.90
CA ILE A 204 0.27 -25.57 -8.49
C ILE A 204 -0.31 -24.20 -8.20
N GLY A 205 0.57 -23.24 -7.88
CA GLY A 205 0.21 -21.85 -7.65
C GLY A 205 0.10 -21.48 -6.17
N ALA A 206 0.16 -20.18 -5.91
CA ALA A 206 -0.07 -19.61 -4.59
C ALA A 206 -1.49 -19.05 -4.50
N LYS A 207 -2.05 -19.10 -3.30
CA LYS A 207 -3.36 -18.58 -2.94
C LYS A 207 -3.21 -17.62 -1.78
N ALA A 208 -4.19 -16.74 -1.59
CA ALA A 208 -4.28 -15.84 -0.45
C ALA A 208 -5.51 -16.17 0.39
N ARG A 209 -5.41 -15.98 1.70
CA ARG A 209 -6.51 -16.12 2.66
C ARG A 209 -6.34 -15.16 3.83
N VAL A 210 -7.46 -14.89 4.50
CA VAL A 210 -7.51 -14.20 5.79
C VAL A 210 -8.07 -15.16 6.82
N LEU A 211 -7.37 -15.35 7.92
CA LEU A 211 -7.84 -16.08 9.09
C LEU A 211 -8.24 -15.07 10.17
N LYS A 212 -9.44 -15.23 10.73
CA LYS A 212 -9.86 -14.50 11.94
C LYS A 212 -9.85 -15.45 13.14
N ILE A 213 -9.13 -15.07 14.19
CA ILE A 213 -9.09 -15.84 15.44
C ILE A 213 -9.42 -14.98 16.66
N ASP A 214 -9.94 -15.62 17.70
CA ASP A 214 -10.14 -14.99 19.00
C ASP A 214 -8.84 -14.86 19.82
N SER A 215 -8.95 -14.14 20.94
CA SER A 215 -7.86 -13.93 21.89
C SER A 215 -7.36 -15.21 22.58
N LEU A 216 -8.11 -16.32 22.48
CA LEU A 216 -7.77 -17.65 22.97
C LEU A 216 -7.18 -18.55 21.86
N GLY A 217 -7.02 -17.98 20.65
CA GLY A 217 -6.48 -18.67 19.48
C GLY A 217 -7.45 -19.68 18.87
N ASN A 218 -8.76 -19.50 19.04
CA ASN A 218 -9.76 -20.30 18.33
C ASN A 218 -10.09 -19.64 16.99
N GLU A 219 -10.24 -20.46 15.96
CA GLU A 219 -10.68 -20.02 14.64
C GLU A 219 -12.14 -19.58 14.68
N ILE A 220 -12.40 -18.35 14.25
CA ILE A 220 -13.76 -17.81 14.09
C ILE A 220 -14.24 -18.07 12.67
N TRP A 221 -13.42 -17.69 11.70
CA TRP A 221 -13.65 -17.95 10.29
C TRP A 221 -12.35 -17.88 9.50
N LYS A 222 -12.38 -18.46 8.29
CA LYS A 222 -11.41 -18.21 7.23
C LYS A 222 -12.12 -17.69 6.01
N SER A 223 -11.49 -16.75 5.32
CA SER A 223 -12.03 -16.22 4.07
C SER A 223 -12.14 -17.30 3.00
N ASP A 224 -12.91 -16.97 1.97
CA ASP A 224 -12.81 -17.67 0.69
C ASP A 224 -11.34 -17.72 0.23
N ILE A 225 -10.99 -18.75 -0.52
CA ILE A 225 -9.67 -18.87 -1.14
C ILE A 225 -9.59 -17.86 -2.28
N ILE A 226 -8.58 -17.00 -2.24
CA ILE A 226 -8.25 -16.10 -3.35
C ILE A 226 -7.19 -16.79 -4.23
N PRO A 227 -7.53 -17.15 -5.48
CA PRO A 227 -6.61 -17.83 -6.38
C PRO A 227 -5.62 -16.85 -7.03
N ASP A 228 -4.69 -17.44 -7.80
CA ASP A 228 -3.81 -16.72 -8.72
C ASP A 228 -2.94 -15.66 -8.06
N VAL A 229 -2.39 -15.95 -6.88
CA VAL A 229 -1.33 -15.10 -6.30
C VAL A 229 -0.05 -15.34 -7.09
N PHE A 230 0.66 -14.26 -7.46
CA PHE A 230 1.90 -14.31 -8.25
C PHE A 230 2.89 -15.33 -7.70
N ASN A 231 3.23 -15.23 -6.41
CA ASN A 231 4.05 -16.23 -5.77
C ASN A 231 3.74 -16.36 -4.26
N ILE A 232 4.23 -17.44 -3.65
CA ILE A 232 3.98 -17.73 -2.24
C ILE A 232 4.63 -16.73 -1.28
N ASN A 233 5.68 -16.03 -1.71
CA ASN A 233 6.31 -14.95 -0.98
C ASN A 233 5.73 -13.57 -1.36
N SER A 234 4.65 -13.48 -2.14
CA SER A 234 3.97 -12.21 -2.38
C SER A 234 3.34 -11.73 -1.08
N ARG A 235 3.62 -10.48 -0.74
CA ARG A 235 3.10 -9.82 0.46
C ARG A 235 1.59 -9.65 0.33
N ILE A 236 0.87 -9.94 1.42
CA ILE A 236 -0.56 -9.68 1.53
C ILE A 236 -0.73 -8.61 2.59
N SER A 237 -1.15 -7.45 2.12
CA SER A 237 -1.43 -6.27 2.93
C SER A 237 -2.92 -6.22 3.22
N LEU A 238 -3.31 -5.89 4.45
CA LEU A 238 -4.69 -5.94 4.90
C LEU A 238 -4.99 -4.80 5.89
N VAL A 239 -6.20 -4.26 5.77
CA VAL A 239 -6.79 -3.28 6.69
C VAL A 239 -8.24 -3.65 6.98
N GLU A 240 -8.70 -3.40 8.20
CA GLU A 240 -10.13 -3.46 8.55
C GLU A 240 -10.71 -2.04 8.44
N LEU A 241 -11.76 -1.90 7.64
CA LEU A 241 -12.43 -0.64 7.35
C LEU A 241 -13.33 -0.20 8.52
N SER A 242 -13.80 1.04 8.47
CA SER A 242 -14.65 1.57 9.56
C SER A 242 -16.01 0.86 9.71
N ASP A 243 -16.50 0.24 8.63
CA ASP A 243 -17.74 -0.56 8.59
C ASP A 243 -17.52 -2.06 8.94
N LEU A 244 -16.32 -2.41 9.42
CA LEU A 244 -15.88 -3.78 9.74
C LEU A 244 -15.68 -4.71 8.54
N ASN A 245 -15.85 -4.20 7.31
CA ASN A 245 -15.40 -4.93 6.13
C ASN A 245 -13.88 -4.90 6.06
N ILE A 246 -13.32 -5.78 5.24
CA ILE A 246 -11.88 -5.96 5.14
C ILE A 246 -11.47 -5.62 3.72
N PHE A 247 -10.44 -4.79 3.62
CA PHE A 247 -9.77 -4.52 2.38
C PHE A 247 -8.38 -5.14 2.41
N PHE A 248 -8.02 -5.87 1.36
CA PHE A 248 -6.68 -6.43 1.27
C PHE A 248 -6.14 -6.38 -0.16
N ILE A 249 -4.82 -6.26 -0.28
CA ILE A 249 -4.10 -6.18 -1.55
C ILE A 249 -3.09 -7.33 -1.67
N TYR A 250 -2.95 -7.85 -2.88
CA TYR A 250 -1.93 -8.83 -3.26
C TYR A 250 -1.51 -8.66 -4.73
N GLU A 251 -0.41 -9.27 -5.13
CA GLU A 251 0.00 -9.38 -6.54
C GLU A 251 -0.71 -10.56 -7.21
N LYS A 252 -1.52 -10.27 -8.23
CA LYS A 252 -2.27 -11.31 -8.96
C LYS A 252 -1.53 -11.74 -10.21
N ASN A 253 -1.46 -13.04 -10.47
CA ASN A 253 -0.96 -13.59 -11.71
C ASN A 253 -2.02 -13.48 -12.81
N VAL A 254 -1.84 -12.55 -13.73
CA VAL A 254 -2.66 -12.37 -14.93
C VAL A 254 -1.86 -12.62 -16.21
N PHE A 255 -0.71 -13.29 -16.11
CA PHE A 255 0.23 -13.49 -17.22
C PHE A 255 -0.41 -14.17 -18.45
N LEU A 256 -1.37 -15.08 -18.22
CA LEU A 256 -2.08 -15.80 -19.28
C LEU A 256 -3.45 -15.18 -19.61
N ASP A 257 -3.82 -14.07 -18.98
CA ASP A 257 -5.08 -13.39 -19.25
C ASP A 257 -4.96 -12.52 -20.52
N PRO A 258 -5.73 -12.80 -21.59
CA PRO A 258 -5.69 -12.03 -22.82
C PRO A 258 -6.00 -10.53 -22.63
N GLU A 259 -6.75 -10.15 -21.60
CA GLU A 259 -7.03 -8.74 -21.31
C GLU A 259 -5.80 -7.98 -20.79
N PHE A 260 -4.77 -8.70 -20.31
CA PHE A 260 -3.58 -8.15 -19.67
C PHE A 260 -2.31 -8.21 -20.54
N VAL A 261 -2.41 -8.60 -21.81
CA VAL A 261 -1.25 -8.77 -22.73
C VAL A 261 -0.36 -7.52 -22.83
N ASN A 262 -0.96 -6.32 -22.78
CA ASN A 262 -0.22 -5.05 -22.87
C ASN A 262 0.00 -4.37 -21.50
N TYR A 263 -0.25 -5.10 -20.41
CA TYR A 263 -0.16 -4.62 -19.04
C TYR A 263 0.82 -5.46 -18.23
N LYS A 264 1.15 -5.00 -17.02
CA LYS A 264 1.97 -5.78 -16.10
C LYS A 264 1.31 -7.14 -15.82
N PRO A 265 2.08 -8.25 -15.86
CA PRO A 265 1.53 -9.59 -15.64
C PRO A 265 1.24 -9.89 -14.16
N TYR A 266 1.75 -9.07 -13.25
CA TYR A 266 1.61 -9.24 -11.79
C TYR A 266 1.12 -7.95 -11.11
N PRO A 267 -0.02 -7.36 -11.52
CA PRO A 267 -0.47 -6.10 -10.96
C PRO A 267 -1.01 -6.30 -9.53
N PRO A 268 -0.96 -5.25 -8.70
CA PRO A 268 -1.74 -5.21 -7.48
C PRO A 268 -3.24 -5.42 -7.77
N SER A 269 -3.87 -6.25 -6.96
CA SER A 269 -5.30 -6.52 -7.01
C SER A 269 -5.94 -6.22 -5.67
N PHE A 270 -7.03 -5.47 -5.73
CA PHE A 270 -7.78 -4.94 -4.61
C PHE A 270 -8.98 -5.83 -4.34
N ILE A 271 -9.10 -6.37 -3.13
CA ILE A 271 -10.23 -7.22 -2.76
C ILE A 271 -10.92 -6.67 -1.52
N TRP A 272 -12.25 -6.66 -1.59
CA TRP A 272 -13.12 -6.44 -0.46
C TRP A 272 -13.70 -7.77 0.00
N LEU A 273 -13.60 -8.00 1.31
CA LEU A 273 -14.31 -9.05 2.01
C LEU A 273 -15.33 -8.38 2.93
N ASP A 274 -16.49 -9.00 3.10
CA ASP A 274 -17.37 -8.61 4.20
C ASP A 274 -16.78 -8.96 5.57
N LYS A 275 -17.41 -8.48 6.65
CA LYS A 275 -17.00 -8.78 8.04
C LYS A 275 -16.94 -10.27 8.42
N TYR A 276 -17.45 -11.17 7.56
CA TYR A 276 -17.43 -12.61 7.72
C TYR A 276 -16.38 -13.31 6.84
N GLY A 277 -15.59 -12.54 6.10
CA GLY A 277 -14.52 -13.05 5.24
C GLY A 277 -14.99 -13.50 3.85
N LYS A 278 -16.23 -13.21 3.46
CA LYS A 278 -16.74 -13.55 2.13
C LYS A 278 -16.35 -12.46 1.13
N LYS A 279 -15.85 -12.85 -0.04
CA LYS A 279 -15.49 -11.89 -1.10
C LYS A 279 -16.73 -11.17 -1.65
N THR A 280 -16.68 -9.85 -1.70
CA THR A 280 -17.77 -8.99 -2.22
C THR A 280 -17.39 -8.24 -3.50
N LYS A 281 -16.13 -7.83 -3.64
CA LYS A 281 -15.62 -7.06 -4.79
C LYS A 281 -14.15 -7.40 -5.06
N GLU A 282 -13.75 -7.35 -6.32
CA GLU A 282 -12.34 -7.36 -6.74
C GLU A 282 -12.12 -6.30 -7.82
N THR A 283 -10.95 -5.67 -7.80
CA THR A 283 -10.49 -4.75 -8.83
C THR A 283 -9.03 -5.03 -9.11
N ILE A 284 -8.69 -5.37 -10.36
CA ILE A 284 -7.32 -5.64 -10.79
C ILE A 284 -6.81 -4.38 -11.48
N LEU A 285 -5.68 -3.84 -11.02
CA LEU A 285 -5.12 -2.63 -11.63
C LEU A 285 -4.53 -2.94 -13.01
N LYS A 286 -4.93 -2.18 -14.03
CA LYS A 286 -4.34 -2.25 -15.37
C LYS A 286 -3.17 -1.26 -15.44
N ILE A 287 -1.95 -1.77 -15.24
CA ILE A 287 -0.73 -0.96 -15.20
C ILE A 287 0.04 -1.16 -16.51
N ASP A 288 0.29 -0.07 -17.24
CA ASP A 288 1.12 -0.08 -18.46
C ASP A 288 2.52 -0.64 -18.16
N LEU A 289 3.11 -1.36 -19.11
CA LEU A 289 4.44 -1.96 -18.99
C LEU A 289 5.56 -0.96 -18.61
N LYS A 290 5.39 0.34 -18.91
CA LYS A 290 6.34 1.41 -18.58
C LYS A 290 6.25 1.92 -17.14
N HIS A 291 5.22 1.54 -16.40
CA HIS A 291 5.01 1.96 -15.01
C HIS A 291 5.10 0.78 -14.05
N ASP A 292 5.53 1.01 -12.81
CA ASP A 292 5.44 0.01 -11.75
C ASP A 292 4.84 0.63 -10.49
N ILE A 293 4.11 -0.17 -9.70
CA ILE A 293 3.59 0.22 -8.39
C ILE A 293 4.08 -0.83 -7.39
N LEU A 294 4.82 -0.39 -6.39
CA LEU A 294 5.29 -1.20 -5.28
C LEU A 294 4.57 -0.73 -4.02
N ILE A 295 3.68 -1.57 -3.50
CA ILE A 295 2.92 -1.25 -2.29
C ILE A 295 3.75 -1.64 -1.08
N SER A 296 3.93 -0.69 -0.17
CA SER A 296 4.55 -0.99 1.12
C SER A 296 3.54 -1.56 2.07
N GLU A 297 2.52 -0.77 2.39
CA GLU A 297 1.46 -1.18 3.29
C GLU A 297 0.20 -0.30 3.15
N MET A 298 -0.76 -0.54 4.03
CA MET A 298 -2.02 0.17 4.17
C MET A 298 -2.39 0.31 5.65
N ASP A 299 -3.00 1.45 5.99
CA ASP A 299 -3.52 1.72 7.33
C ASP A 299 -4.93 2.28 7.28
N ALA A 300 -5.73 1.89 8.29
CA ALA A 300 -7.08 2.42 8.45
C ALA A 300 -6.98 3.89 8.86
N GLY A 301 -7.79 4.74 8.24
CA GLY A 301 -7.95 6.10 8.71
C GLY A 301 -8.77 6.18 9.98
N LYS A 302 -8.74 7.35 10.63
CA LYS A 302 -9.60 7.70 11.77
C LYS A 302 -11.06 7.98 11.36
N GLY A 303 -11.36 8.04 10.06
CA GLY A 303 -12.72 8.19 9.50
C GLY A 303 -13.14 7.02 8.59
N ASP A 304 -14.06 7.29 7.66
CA ASP A 304 -14.57 6.30 6.68
C ASP A 304 -13.67 6.18 5.44
N TYR A 305 -12.37 6.07 5.69
CA TYR A 305 -11.32 5.98 4.68
C TYR A 305 -10.13 5.17 5.17
N PHE A 306 -9.23 4.85 4.25
CA PHE A 306 -7.96 4.19 4.51
C PHE A 306 -6.88 4.71 3.56
N PHE A 307 -5.62 4.45 3.91
CA PHE A 307 -4.47 4.85 3.11
C PHE A 307 -3.79 3.63 2.48
N VAL A 308 -3.30 3.79 1.25
CA VAL A 308 -2.37 2.87 0.59
C VAL A 308 -1.14 3.66 0.20
N TYR A 309 0.03 3.11 0.46
CA TYR A 309 1.27 3.85 0.21
C TYR A 309 2.43 2.93 -0.19
N GLY A 310 3.45 3.52 -0.80
CA GLY A 310 4.63 2.81 -1.27
C GLY A 310 5.41 3.63 -2.29
N GLN A 311 5.74 3.03 -3.43
CA GLN A 311 6.42 3.70 -4.54
C GLN A 311 5.69 3.48 -5.86
N VAL A 312 5.67 4.52 -6.69
CA VAL A 312 5.33 4.42 -8.10
C VAL A 312 6.54 4.76 -8.96
N SER A 313 6.65 4.08 -10.10
CA SER A 313 7.68 4.37 -11.08
C SER A 313 7.09 4.63 -12.46
N SER A 314 7.73 5.51 -13.21
CA SER A 314 7.43 5.77 -14.61
C SER A 314 8.72 5.80 -15.42
N ARG A 315 8.76 5.04 -16.52
CA ARG A 315 9.88 5.04 -17.46
C ARG A 315 9.61 6.03 -18.59
N VAL A 316 10.47 7.02 -18.73
CA VAL A 316 10.45 8.02 -19.81
C VAL A 316 11.84 8.05 -20.43
N ASP A 317 11.96 7.88 -21.75
CA ASP A 317 13.20 8.09 -22.51
C ASP A 317 14.50 7.48 -21.89
N GLN A 318 14.40 6.24 -21.39
CA GLN A 318 15.46 5.44 -20.73
C GLN A 318 15.76 5.76 -19.26
N THR A 319 15.11 6.77 -18.67
CA THR A 319 15.25 7.10 -17.25
C THR A 319 14.05 6.58 -16.46
N THR A 320 14.26 6.21 -15.19
CA THR A 320 13.18 5.76 -14.32
C THR A 320 12.91 6.81 -13.25
N ASN A 321 11.74 7.42 -13.32
CA ASN A 321 11.26 8.34 -12.32
C ASN A 321 10.59 7.55 -11.19
N LEU A 322 11.17 7.61 -9.98
CA LEU A 322 10.70 6.88 -8.80
C LEU A 322 10.16 7.88 -7.77
N TYR A 323 8.91 7.70 -7.36
CA TYR A 323 8.21 8.57 -6.41
C TYR A 323 7.66 7.76 -5.25
N GLY A 324 7.72 8.30 -4.05
CA GLY A 324 6.87 7.81 -2.98
C GLY A 324 5.43 8.15 -3.34
N PHE A 325 4.45 7.31 -2.99
CA PHE A 325 3.04 7.67 -3.16
C PHE A 325 2.25 7.39 -1.90
N ILE A 326 1.20 8.17 -1.72
CA ILE A 326 0.14 7.92 -0.75
C ILE A 326 -1.18 8.18 -1.48
N THR A 327 -2.12 7.25 -1.36
CA THR A 327 -3.48 7.42 -1.84
C THR A 327 -4.43 7.22 -0.68
N LYS A 328 -5.34 8.18 -0.48
CA LYS A 328 -6.44 8.09 0.48
C LYS A 328 -7.68 7.61 -0.27
N TYR A 329 -8.25 6.50 0.17
CA TYR A 329 -9.44 5.90 -0.41
C TYR A 329 -10.61 5.97 0.57
N ALA A 330 -11.80 6.24 0.06
CA ALA A 330 -13.02 5.93 0.77
C ALA A 330 -13.17 4.39 0.91
N ASN A 331 -13.93 3.92 1.90
CA ASN A 331 -14.10 2.48 2.16
C ASN A 331 -14.57 1.65 0.93
N ASN A 332 -15.33 2.27 0.02
CA ASN A 332 -15.81 1.63 -1.20
C ASN A 332 -14.73 1.46 -2.30
N GLY A 333 -13.55 2.05 -2.10
CA GLY A 333 -12.43 2.06 -3.03
C GLY A 333 -12.36 3.29 -3.93
N ASP A 334 -13.24 4.27 -3.75
CA ASP A 334 -13.13 5.53 -4.50
C ASP A 334 -11.95 6.34 -3.98
N THR A 335 -11.15 6.88 -4.88
CA THR A 335 -10.02 7.74 -4.52
C THR A 335 -10.54 9.07 -4.00
N ILE A 336 -10.16 9.44 -2.77
CA ILE A 336 -10.39 10.78 -2.21
C ILE A 336 -9.31 11.72 -2.74
N TRP A 337 -8.05 11.34 -2.57
CA TRP A 337 -6.90 12.00 -3.18
C TRP A 337 -5.73 11.03 -3.38
N SER A 338 -4.84 11.36 -4.30
CA SER A 338 -3.60 10.62 -4.53
C SER A 338 -2.46 11.59 -4.81
N HIS A 339 -1.35 11.44 -4.10
CA HIS A 339 -0.19 12.31 -4.22
C HIS A 339 1.10 11.49 -4.32
N THR A 340 2.03 12.04 -5.11
CA THR A 340 3.39 11.53 -5.25
C THR A 340 4.37 12.49 -4.61
N TYR A 341 5.38 11.95 -3.93
CA TYR A 341 6.31 12.71 -3.11
C TYR A 341 7.75 12.44 -3.53
N ARG A 342 8.53 13.53 -3.57
CA ARG A 342 9.99 13.53 -3.68
C ARG A 342 10.58 14.52 -2.71
N HIS A 343 11.79 14.23 -2.25
CA HIS A 343 12.53 15.21 -1.46
C HIS A 343 13.21 16.23 -2.39
N PRO A 344 13.08 17.54 -2.16
CA PRO A 344 13.64 18.57 -3.05
C PRO A 344 15.15 18.43 -3.31
N SER A 345 15.92 18.13 -2.26
CA SER A 345 17.37 17.90 -2.37
C SER A 345 17.78 16.59 -3.07
N TYR A 346 16.84 15.68 -3.32
CA TYR A 346 17.07 14.37 -3.97
C TYR A 346 16.18 14.17 -5.19
N ASN A 347 15.84 15.26 -5.89
CA ASN A 347 14.92 15.25 -7.02
C ASN A 347 15.57 14.89 -8.37
N GLN A 348 16.69 14.17 -8.33
CA GLN A 348 17.34 13.68 -9.54
C GLN A 348 16.63 12.41 -10.02
N GLU A 349 16.71 12.14 -11.33
CA GLU A 349 16.32 10.83 -11.87
C GLU A 349 17.17 9.73 -11.21
N ASP A 350 16.67 8.49 -11.20
CA ASP A 350 17.34 7.35 -10.57
C ASP A 350 17.56 7.46 -9.05
N TYR A 351 16.83 8.36 -8.38
CA TYR A 351 16.64 8.33 -6.92
C TYR A 351 15.31 7.70 -6.58
N PHE A 352 15.35 6.57 -5.87
CA PHE A 352 14.15 5.96 -5.37
C PHE A 352 13.65 6.72 -4.15
N HIS A 353 12.34 6.94 -4.14
CA HIS A 353 11.59 7.45 -3.00
C HIS A 353 10.53 6.40 -2.68
N TYR A 354 10.53 5.90 -1.45
CA TYR A 354 9.64 4.82 -1.04
C TYR A 354 8.99 5.18 0.28
N ILE A 355 7.67 5.13 0.37
CA ILE A 355 6.96 5.34 1.64
C ILE A 355 6.87 4.01 2.37
N ASN A 356 7.40 3.95 3.58
CA ASN A 356 7.53 2.73 4.37
C ASN A 356 6.38 2.55 5.36
N ASP A 357 5.96 3.63 6.02
CA ASP A 357 4.92 3.64 7.06
C ASP A 357 4.40 5.07 7.28
N LEU A 358 3.25 5.23 7.92
CA LEU A 358 2.70 6.54 8.28
C LEU A 358 1.91 6.51 9.59
N ILE A 359 1.75 7.68 10.20
CA ILE A 359 0.87 7.90 11.34
C ILE A 359 -0.10 9.01 10.95
N GLU A 360 -1.40 8.74 11.09
CA GLU A 360 -2.42 9.79 11.09
C GLU A 360 -2.52 10.41 12.49
N GLU A 361 -2.15 11.68 12.60
CA GLU A 361 -2.19 12.48 13.82
C GLU A 361 -3.64 12.84 14.18
N ASP A 362 -3.89 13.37 15.39
CA ASP A 362 -5.25 13.64 15.87
C ASP A 362 -5.98 14.75 15.10
N ASN A 363 -5.23 15.66 14.48
CA ASN A 363 -5.77 16.68 13.59
C ASN A 363 -6.01 16.18 12.15
N GLY A 364 -5.72 14.91 11.86
CA GLY A 364 -5.84 14.30 10.53
C GLY A 364 -4.60 14.49 9.64
N ASP A 365 -3.58 15.21 10.09
CA ASP A 365 -2.31 15.31 9.39
C ASP A 365 -1.58 13.96 9.37
N LEU A 366 -0.65 13.79 8.45
CA LEU A 366 0.14 12.58 8.33
C LEU A 366 1.61 12.88 8.68
N THR A 367 2.17 12.09 9.60
CA THR A 367 3.63 11.95 9.73
C THR A 367 4.06 10.71 8.97
N VAL A 368 4.94 10.90 7.99
CA VAL A 368 5.28 9.87 7.00
C VAL A 368 6.74 9.46 7.15
N LEU A 369 6.97 8.15 7.18
CA LEU A 369 8.28 7.54 7.08
C LEU A 369 8.52 7.07 5.65
N GLY A 370 9.62 7.52 5.07
CA GLY A 370 10.11 7.06 3.78
C GLY A 370 11.60 6.70 3.79
N SER A 371 12.02 6.13 2.68
CA SER A 371 13.39 5.79 2.36
C SER A 371 13.77 6.47 1.04
N ILE A 372 14.97 7.06 1.00
CA ILE A 372 15.51 7.70 -0.20
C ILE A 372 16.90 7.16 -0.47
N ALA A 373 17.17 6.78 -1.72
CA ALA A 373 18.54 6.49 -2.15
C ALA A 373 18.71 6.67 -3.66
N PRO A 374 19.95 6.92 -4.13
CA PRO A 374 20.27 6.65 -5.52
C PRO A 374 20.18 5.15 -5.80
N ILE A 375 19.88 4.75 -7.03
CA ILE A 375 19.93 3.32 -7.44
C ILE A 375 21.31 2.74 -7.11
N GLY A 376 21.32 1.63 -6.35
CA GLY A 376 22.56 0.97 -5.87
C GLY A 376 23.33 1.74 -4.80
N GLY A 377 22.81 2.89 -4.37
CA GLY A 377 23.43 3.77 -3.41
C GLY A 377 23.00 3.52 -1.97
N LYS A 378 23.20 4.55 -1.15
CA LYS A 378 22.96 4.48 0.28
C LYS A 378 21.53 4.91 0.64
N ASN A 379 20.80 4.09 1.37
CA ASN A 379 19.47 4.41 1.90
C ASN A 379 19.58 5.40 3.06
N GLU A 380 18.86 6.50 2.92
CA GLU A 380 18.62 7.50 3.96
C GLU A 380 17.19 7.38 4.49
N VAL A 381 17.02 7.71 5.78
CA VAL A 381 15.70 7.79 6.40
C VAL A 381 15.12 9.17 6.11
N TRP A 382 13.94 9.19 5.52
CA TRP A 382 13.20 10.40 5.20
C TRP A 382 11.96 10.48 6.07
N VAL A 383 11.80 11.56 6.82
CA VAL A 383 10.60 11.80 7.63
C VAL A 383 10.02 13.15 7.25
N PHE A 384 8.72 13.18 6.96
CA PHE A 384 8.04 14.41 6.59
C PHE A 384 6.60 14.45 7.08
N ARG A 385 6.03 15.65 7.12
CA ARG A 385 4.62 15.87 7.47
C ARG A 385 3.84 16.51 6.35
N VAL A 386 2.61 16.05 6.16
CA VAL A 386 1.62 16.63 5.25
C VAL A 386 0.29 16.78 5.98
N ASN A 387 -0.56 17.68 5.49
CA ASN A 387 -1.87 17.90 6.08
C ASN A 387 -2.83 16.74 5.75
N SER A 388 -4.06 16.81 6.26
CA SER A 388 -5.10 15.80 5.98
C SER A 388 -5.50 15.61 4.50
N GLU A 389 -5.13 16.57 3.64
CA GLU A 389 -5.28 16.54 2.19
C GLU A 389 -4.00 16.08 1.46
N GLY A 390 -2.95 15.72 2.19
CA GLY A 390 -1.68 15.26 1.63
C GLY A 390 -0.75 16.37 1.13
N CYS A 391 -1.03 17.63 1.42
CA CYS A 391 -0.22 18.78 1.01
C CYS A 391 0.77 19.23 2.11
N PHE A 392 1.90 19.82 1.71
CA PHE A 392 2.86 20.43 2.64
C PHE A 392 2.36 21.78 3.18
N GLY A 393 1.55 21.76 4.24
CA GLY A 393 1.25 22.93 5.07
C GLY A 393 0.43 24.07 4.46
N THR A 394 -0.05 23.89 3.24
CA THR A 394 -0.98 24.79 2.54
C THR A 394 -2.18 23.99 2.05
N ASP A 395 -3.33 24.64 1.94
CA ASP A 395 -4.55 24.02 1.38
C ASP A 395 -4.42 23.76 -0.13
N SER A 396 -3.45 24.42 -0.80
CA SER A 396 -3.08 24.08 -2.17
C SER A 396 -1.83 23.20 -2.18
N CYS A 397 -1.90 22.08 -2.90
CA CYS A 397 -0.77 21.16 -3.08
C CYS A 397 0.30 21.72 -4.04
N ASP A 398 0.21 23.00 -4.42
CA ASP A 398 1.07 23.63 -5.43
C ASP A 398 2.53 23.76 -4.99
N GLN A 399 2.80 23.74 -3.68
CA GLN A 399 4.13 24.13 -3.20
C GLN A 399 5.21 23.07 -3.45
N PHE A 400 4.93 21.76 -3.42
CA PHE A 400 5.83 20.70 -3.93
C PHE A 400 5.10 19.35 -4.14
N THR A 401 4.23 19.29 -5.16
CA THR A 401 4.05 18.10 -6.00
C THR A 401 4.96 18.25 -7.22
N LEU A 402 6.12 17.60 -7.24
CA LEU A 402 6.72 17.27 -8.54
C LEU A 402 6.18 15.91 -8.96
N ALA A 403 5.01 15.96 -9.58
CA ALA A 403 4.67 15.16 -10.75
C ALA A 403 3.53 15.89 -11.46
N ASP A 404 3.82 17.02 -12.11
CA ASP A 404 3.17 17.26 -13.39
C ASP A 404 3.84 16.28 -14.37
N HIS A 405 3.28 15.07 -14.40
CA HIS A 405 3.32 14.09 -15.48
C HIS A 405 2.59 12.84 -14.98
N ASP A 406 1.35 12.69 -15.46
CA ASP A 406 0.55 11.47 -15.43
C ASP A 406 0.74 10.63 -14.15
N VAL A 407 0.25 11.13 -13.02
CA VAL A 407 -0.19 10.23 -11.95
C VAL A 407 -1.12 9.23 -12.63
N ILE A 408 -0.89 7.93 -12.41
CA ILE A 408 -1.78 6.86 -12.88
C ILE A 408 -3.10 7.02 -12.14
N LEU A 409 -3.90 7.96 -12.61
CA LEU A 409 -5.33 7.90 -12.51
C LEU A 409 -5.71 6.72 -13.41
N PRO A 410 -6.56 5.79 -12.96
CA PRO A 410 -7.29 4.96 -13.89
C PRO A 410 -8.25 5.90 -14.65
N ASP A 411 -7.71 6.64 -15.62
CA ASP A 411 -8.52 7.35 -16.59
C ASP A 411 -9.14 6.27 -17.46
N ALA A 412 -10.38 5.93 -17.16
CA ALA A 412 -11.28 5.52 -18.21
C ALA A 412 -11.36 6.72 -19.17
N ILE A 413 -10.53 6.75 -20.22
CA ILE A 413 -10.76 7.63 -21.36
C ILE A 413 -12.09 7.17 -21.96
N GLU A 414 -13.17 7.82 -21.55
CA GLU A 414 -14.51 7.55 -22.05
C GLU A 414 -14.64 8.26 -23.40
N ILE A 415 -14.18 7.61 -24.47
CA ILE A 415 -14.47 8.08 -25.82
C ILE A 415 -15.97 7.93 -26.03
N SER A 416 -16.64 9.05 -26.32
CA SER A 416 -18.06 9.06 -26.61
C SER A 416 -18.32 9.42 -28.07
N CYS A 417 -19.46 8.93 -28.59
CA CYS A 417 -19.88 9.10 -29.97
C CYS A 417 -21.35 9.57 -30.00
N TYR A 418 -21.60 10.76 -30.52
CA TYR A 418 -22.94 11.36 -30.53
C TYR A 418 -23.20 12.18 -31.80
N PRO A 419 -24.46 12.32 -32.27
CA PRO A 419 -25.65 11.69 -31.72
C PRO A 419 -25.68 10.19 -31.98
N ASN A 420 -26.27 9.42 -31.06
CA ASN A 420 -26.54 8.00 -31.24
C ASN A 420 -27.93 7.70 -30.67
N PRO A 421 -28.97 7.46 -31.51
CA PRO A 421 -28.89 7.24 -32.97
C PRO A 421 -28.48 8.46 -33.80
N THR A 422 -28.01 8.23 -35.04
CA THR A 422 -27.56 9.26 -35.99
C THR A 422 -28.28 9.16 -37.34
N ASN A 423 -28.35 10.27 -38.07
CA ASN A 423 -28.79 10.33 -39.48
C ASN A 423 -27.63 10.23 -40.49
N GLY A 424 -26.41 9.93 -40.02
CA GLY A 424 -25.26 9.72 -40.91
C GLY A 424 -23.97 10.40 -40.48
N ILE A 425 -23.96 11.33 -39.52
CA ILE A 425 -22.72 11.93 -39.01
C ILE A 425 -22.70 11.77 -37.50
N VAL A 426 -21.57 11.31 -36.96
CA VAL A 426 -21.34 11.24 -35.51
C VAL A 426 -20.08 11.99 -35.14
N THR A 427 -20.14 12.72 -34.04
CA THR A 427 -19.03 13.44 -33.44
C THR A 427 -18.36 12.56 -32.39
N LEU A 428 -17.03 12.51 -32.43
CA LEU A 428 -16.20 11.84 -31.45
C LEU A 428 -15.66 12.85 -30.45
N THR A 429 -15.72 12.51 -29.16
CA THR A 429 -15.04 13.27 -28.10
C THR A 429 -14.20 12.35 -27.23
N GLY A 430 -13.22 12.91 -26.54
CA GLY A 430 -12.28 12.14 -25.71
C GLY A 430 -11.03 11.63 -26.45
N LEU A 431 -10.85 11.97 -27.74
CA LEU A 431 -9.62 11.69 -28.48
C LEU A 431 -8.56 12.78 -28.25
N ALA A 432 -7.30 12.38 -28.22
CA ALA A 432 -6.18 13.31 -28.05
C ALA A 432 -5.99 14.20 -29.30
N VAL A 433 -5.78 15.50 -29.07
CA VAL A 433 -5.71 16.57 -30.10
C VAL A 433 -4.46 16.49 -30.99
N SER A 434 -3.58 15.51 -30.78
CA SER A 434 -2.37 15.30 -31.59
C SER A 434 -2.26 13.90 -32.20
N GLY A 435 -3.28 13.04 -32.01
CA GLY A 435 -3.25 11.64 -32.42
C GLY A 435 -3.61 11.39 -33.89
N THR A 436 -2.95 10.41 -34.50
CA THR A 436 -3.39 9.80 -35.76
C THR A 436 -4.03 8.46 -35.45
N TYR A 437 -5.30 8.32 -35.81
CA TYR A 437 -6.11 7.15 -35.51
C TYR A 437 -6.43 6.38 -36.78
N THR A 438 -6.51 5.05 -36.66
CA THR A 438 -7.09 4.15 -37.65
C THR A 438 -8.54 3.89 -37.22
N ILE A 439 -9.48 4.16 -38.12
CA ILE A 439 -10.90 3.96 -37.90
C ILE A 439 -11.34 2.81 -38.77
N HIS A 440 -11.97 1.80 -38.16
CA HIS A 440 -12.63 0.69 -38.83
C HIS A 440 -14.10 0.70 -38.47
N ILE A 441 -14.97 0.56 -39.47
CA ILE A 441 -16.42 0.53 -39.29
C ILE A 441 -16.89 -0.86 -39.68
N TYR A 442 -17.47 -1.59 -38.75
CA TYR A 442 -17.99 -2.93 -38.96
C TYR A 442 -19.51 -2.94 -38.92
N SER A 443 -20.13 -3.78 -39.74
CA SER A 443 -21.52 -4.18 -39.54
C SER A 443 -21.67 -5.00 -38.26
N ILE A 444 -22.89 -5.13 -37.73
CA ILE A 444 -23.16 -6.00 -36.57
C ILE A 444 -22.79 -7.48 -36.80
N GLY A 445 -22.72 -7.91 -38.07
CA GLY A 445 -22.26 -9.25 -38.46
C GLY A 445 -20.73 -9.41 -38.50
N GLY A 446 -19.96 -8.36 -38.19
CA GLY A 446 -18.49 -8.37 -38.19
C GLY A 446 -17.82 -8.05 -39.52
N TRP A 447 -18.59 -7.76 -40.58
CA TRP A 447 -18.04 -7.35 -41.88
C TRP A 447 -17.50 -5.93 -41.84
N LEU A 448 -16.26 -5.72 -42.30
CA LEU A 448 -15.65 -4.40 -42.44
C LEU A 448 -16.33 -3.63 -43.58
N MET A 449 -16.96 -2.51 -43.24
CA MET A 449 -17.70 -1.64 -44.15
C MET A 449 -16.85 -0.47 -44.64
N ASP A 450 -16.01 0.09 -43.77
CA ASP A 450 -15.13 1.22 -44.10
C ASP A 450 -13.85 1.20 -43.24
N SER A 451 -12.78 1.80 -43.76
CA SER A 451 -11.47 1.84 -43.10
C SER A 451 -10.61 3.01 -43.59
N TYR A 452 -10.20 3.89 -42.69
CA TYR A 452 -9.31 5.00 -43.02
C TYR A 452 -8.44 5.43 -41.83
N LYS A 453 -7.47 6.30 -42.10
CA LYS A 453 -6.64 6.93 -41.07
C LYS A 453 -6.85 8.42 -41.09
N GLU A 454 -7.04 9.00 -39.92
CA GLU A 454 -7.29 10.43 -39.78
C GLU A 454 -6.55 11.00 -38.57
N ARG A 455 -6.04 12.21 -38.73
CA ARG A 455 -5.43 12.96 -37.64
C ARG A 455 -6.51 13.78 -36.96
N ASN A 456 -6.69 13.58 -35.67
CA ASN A 456 -7.71 14.24 -34.85
C ASN A 456 -9.13 14.12 -35.43
N PRO A 457 -9.63 12.89 -35.69
CA PRO A 457 -10.97 12.71 -36.22
C PRO A 457 -11.98 13.27 -35.21
N SER A 458 -12.71 14.29 -35.62
CA SER A 458 -13.79 14.88 -34.82
C SER A 458 -15.15 14.39 -35.25
N ASN A 459 -15.29 13.95 -36.50
CA ASN A 459 -16.55 13.44 -37.05
C ASN A 459 -16.30 12.20 -37.90
N ILE A 460 -17.23 11.24 -37.84
CA ILE A 460 -17.28 10.07 -38.71
C ILE A 460 -18.54 10.18 -39.57
N ASP A 461 -18.36 10.12 -40.89
CA ASP A 461 -19.44 10.10 -41.87
C ASP A 461 -19.86 8.66 -42.20
N LEU A 462 -21.02 8.28 -41.69
CA LEU A 462 -21.75 7.04 -41.98
C LEU A 462 -22.82 7.24 -43.07
N GLY A 463 -22.96 8.43 -43.65
CA GLY A 463 -24.02 8.83 -44.58
C GLY A 463 -24.17 7.89 -45.78
N HIS A 464 -23.07 7.28 -46.21
CA HIS A 464 -23.00 6.34 -47.33
C HIS A 464 -23.45 4.90 -46.99
N LEU A 465 -23.65 4.55 -45.72
CA LEU A 465 -24.09 3.22 -45.27
C LEU A 465 -25.62 3.11 -45.21
N ASP A 466 -26.20 1.92 -45.19
CA ASP A 466 -27.65 1.75 -44.98
C ASP A 466 -28.04 2.00 -43.49
N SER A 467 -29.34 2.14 -43.20
CA SER A 467 -29.83 2.20 -41.82
C SER A 467 -29.55 0.87 -41.10
N GLY A 468 -28.99 0.93 -39.89
CA GLY A 468 -28.53 -0.27 -39.20
C GLY A 468 -27.66 -0.01 -37.96
N VAL A 469 -27.17 -1.10 -37.35
CA VAL A 469 -26.26 -1.04 -36.21
C VAL A 469 -24.84 -1.31 -36.67
N TYR A 470 -23.93 -0.40 -36.30
CA TYR A 470 -22.53 -0.44 -36.66
C TYR A 470 -21.64 -0.44 -35.41
N VAL A 471 -20.46 -1.01 -35.56
CA VAL A 471 -19.40 -1.01 -34.56
C VAL A 471 -18.24 -0.21 -35.13
N ILE A 472 -17.94 0.93 -34.52
CA ILE A 472 -16.79 1.76 -34.88
C ILE A 472 -15.64 1.37 -33.96
N GLN A 473 -14.57 0.85 -34.54
CA GLN A 473 -13.32 0.61 -33.85
C GLN A 473 -12.34 1.73 -34.18
N ILE A 474 -11.78 2.36 -33.16
CA ILE A 474 -10.82 3.46 -33.27
C ILE A 474 -9.54 3.01 -32.58
N SER A 475 -8.43 3.00 -33.30
CA SER A 475 -7.14 2.58 -32.75
C SER A 475 -6.01 3.54 -33.08
N ASP A 476 -5.06 3.71 -32.18
CA ASP A 476 -3.76 4.31 -32.48
C ASP A 476 -2.64 3.30 -32.15
N LYS A 477 -1.41 3.77 -31.89
CA LYS A 477 -0.28 2.89 -31.53
C LYS A 477 -0.36 2.33 -30.10
N LYS A 478 -1.25 2.85 -29.25
CA LYS A 478 -1.31 2.62 -27.80
C LYS A 478 -2.68 2.11 -27.35
N ILE A 479 -3.76 2.50 -28.03
CA ILE A 479 -5.14 2.23 -27.60
C ILE A 479 -6.01 1.70 -28.75
N THR A 480 -6.99 0.88 -28.41
CA THR A 480 -8.09 0.45 -29.31
C THR A 480 -9.40 0.57 -28.55
N TYR A 481 -10.36 1.30 -29.11
CA TYR A 481 -11.69 1.52 -28.54
C TYR A 481 -12.77 1.09 -29.52
N THR A 482 -13.90 0.66 -28.98
CA THR A 482 -15.02 0.15 -29.77
C THR A 482 -16.32 0.82 -29.32
N LEU A 483 -17.01 1.47 -30.25
CA LEU A 483 -18.25 2.20 -30.02
C LEU A 483 -19.37 1.61 -30.87
N LYS A 484 -20.53 1.38 -30.26
CA LYS A 484 -21.74 0.95 -30.98
C LYS A 484 -22.54 2.18 -31.42
N VAL A 485 -22.87 2.27 -32.70
CA VAL A 485 -23.69 3.36 -33.28
C VAL A 485 -24.90 2.80 -34.00
N VAL A 486 -26.06 3.45 -33.84
CA VAL A 486 -27.29 3.15 -34.56
C VAL A 486 -27.53 4.24 -35.61
N LYS A 487 -27.51 3.87 -36.90
CA LYS A 487 -27.88 4.76 -38.01
C LYS A 487 -29.36 4.55 -38.36
N GLN A 488 -30.10 5.66 -38.45
CA GLN A 488 -31.52 5.68 -38.83
C GLN A 488 -31.71 6.00 -40.30
#